data_AF-A0A970R3G2-F1
#
_entry.id   AF-A0A970R3G2-F1
#
_cell.length_a   1.000
_cell.length_b   1.000
_cell.length_c   1.000
_cell.angle_alpha   90.00
_cell.angle_beta   90.00
_cell.angle_gamma   90.00
#
_symmetry.space_group_name_H-M   'P 1'
#
loop_
_entity.id
_entity.type
_entity.pdbx_description
1 polymer ?
#
loop_
_entity_poly.entity_id
_entity_poly.type
_entity_poly.pdbx_seq_one_letter_code
_entity_poly.pdbx_strand_id
1 'polypeptide(L)'
;MRLMLTIKIMLRSPLKTLLTFALLIAASFMLVYSAADYALTAREYRRAYGRYRGIGSVEYGPGESIFGPFYPYFLLTDPRSPVSPERIKDYDKPINEKWLEEKYHYERFHQKSISASVMDEMASLPYVTSMGRRYMTAGVSEDYYRMENYEEHFNYPGRFVFEATLNELYKSSPDASSGGWPNQPVRVLLLEDIEMLAGNTEWLEIPELPKYGDMRRVAIGTFDLPIPEYLDSAYYCTDISRVVVVSRFNRCYMEQLESMVPGNRYVFVGRVEPYSWIGFEHFCIGDDMLYNWWPYIYPIPLDTGIAELPENYLELDECAPLRELIQITNDDLHTFDVVYTDDMGAIRRVTEEKILVTEGRLLTPEDSRNGNRVCVISDAFMKANDLSLGDKLSLRLGNELFEQYVPLGAVASARERYADTFVEEEFEIVGAYVDINAWKMRDADLYWAYSDSTVFVPLSFLPLSESELEGHEFKPGEISFVVGEAKNIRAFTEECIPKLEEMGLTIFFTDGGWLGIEEKFIR
;
A
#
# COMPACT_ATOMS: atom_id res chain seq x y z
N MET A 1 40.99 -14.15 -80.38
CA MET A 1 39.83 -14.25 -81.29
C MET A 1 38.46 -14.22 -80.60
N ARG A 2 38.25 -14.77 -79.39
CA ARG A 2 36.94 -14.79 -78.72
C ARG A 2 36.38 -13.41 -78.32
N LEU A 3 37.21 -12.47 -77.85
CA LEU A 3 36.76 -11.13 -77.42
C LEU A 3 36.16 -10.29 -78.58
N MET A 4 36.75 -10.39 -79.78
CA MET A 4 36.27 -9.67 -80.96
C MET A 4 34.95 -10.20 -81.51
N LEU A 5 34.62 -11.48 -81.29
CA LEU A 5 33.33 -12.04 -81.68
C LEU A 5 32.19 -11.51 -80.78
N THR A 6 32.46 -11.36 -79.48
CA THR A 6 31.49 -10.84 -78.49
C THR A 6 31.11 -9.39 -78.78
N ILE A 7 32.08 -8.55 -79.16
CA ILE A 7 31.84 -7.14 -79.52
C ILE A 7 30.96 -7.02 -80.78
N LYS A 8 31.17 -7.89 -81.77
CA LYS A 8 30.37 -7.90 -83.01
C LYS A 8 28.91 -8.32 -82.80
N ILE A 9 28.63 -9.15 -81.79
CA ILE A 9 27.26 -9.56 -81.43
C ILE A 9 26.54 -8.42 -80.69
N MET A 10 27.24 -7.67 -79.82
CA MET A 10 26.67 -6.49 -79.16
C MET A 10 26.26 -5.37 -80.14
N LEU A 11 26.99 -5.20 -81.24
CA LEU A 11 26.70 -4.18 -82.27
C LEU A 11 25.51 -4.51 -83.19
N ARG A 12 24.92 -5.72 -83.14
CA ARG A 12 23.80 -6.11 -84.01
C ARG A 12 22.41 -5.78 -83.45
N SER A 13 22.28 -5.53 -82.15
CA SER A 13 21.02 -5.04 -81.57
C SER A 13 21.29 -4.11 -80.38
N PRO A 14 21.65 -2.84 -80.63
CA PRO A 14 22.05 -1.88 -79.59
C PRO A 14 21.00 -1.74 -78.48
N LEU A 15 19.71 -1.86 -78.82
CA LEU A 15 18.61 -1.85 -77.85
C LEU A 15 18.70 -3.00 -76.83
N LYS A 16 19.03 -4.22 -77.27
CA LYS A 16 19.14 -5.38 -76.36
C LYS A 16 20.36 -5.24 -75.46
N THR A 17 21.48 -4.74 -75.97
CA THR A 17 22.69 -4.51 -75.18
C THR A 17 22.45 -3.43 -74.12
N LEU A 18 21.79 -2.33 -74.48
CA LEU A 18 21.43 -1.27 -73.53
C LEU A 18 20.46 -1.77 -72.45
N LEU A 19 19.49 -2.60 -72.82
CA LEU A 19 18.60 -3.28 -71.88
C LEU A 19 19.36 -4.21 -70.93
N THR A 20 20.33 -5.00 -71.43
CA THR A 20 21.13 -5.89 -70.59
C THR A 20 22.00 -5.11 -69.59
N PHE A 21 22.60 -3.99 -70.01
CA PHE A 21 23.36 -3.12 -69.11
C PHE A 21 22.45 -2.46 -68.06
N ALA A 22 21.27 -1.98 -68.46
CA ALA A 22 20.31 -1.41 -67.52
C ALA A 22 19.84 -2.45 -66.48
N LEU A 23 19.58 -3.69 -66.90
CA LEU A 23 19.23 -4.79 -65.99
C LEU A 23 20.38 -5.16 -65.04
N LEU A 24 21.63 -5.20 -65.54
CA LEU A 24 22.80 -5.44 -64.71
C LEU A 24 22.99 -4.34 -63.66
N ILE A 25 22.86 -3.08 -64.05
CA ILE A 25 22.94 -1.93 -63.14
C ILE A 25 21.82 -2.00 -62.10
N ALA A 26 20.59 -2.28 -62.52
CA ALA A 26 19.45 -2.42 -61.60
C ALA A 26 19.65 -3.58 -60.62
N ALA A 27 20.13 -4.75 -61.08
CA ALA A 27 20.41 -5.89 -60.22
C ALA A 27 21.56 -5.60 -59.24
N SER A 28 22.64 -4.97 -59.70
CA SER A 28 23.75 -4.55 -58.83
C SER A 28 23.28 -3.51 -57.81
N PHE A 29 22.46 -2.54 -58.22
CA PHE A 29 21.88 -1.56 -57.31
C PHE A 29 20.99 -2.22 -56.27
N MET A 30 20.09 -3.14 -56.65
CA MET A 30 19.24 -3.88 -55.71
C MET A 30 20.08 -4.70 -54.72
N LEU A 31 21.16 -5.33 -55.15
CA LEU A 31 22.03 -6.12 -54.29
C LEU A 31 22.79 -5.23 -53.29
N VAL A 32 23.34 -4.11 -53.74
CA VAL A 32 24.02 -3.14 -52.87
C VAL A 32 23.03 -2.48 -51.90
N TYR A 33 21.84 -2.11 -52.38
CA TYR A 33 20.76 -1.56 -51.57
C TYR A 33 20.33 -2.55 -50.49
N SER A 34 20.09 -3.81 -50.85
CA SER A 34 19.73 -4.88 -49.91
C SER A 34 20.83 -5.13 -48.87
N ALA A 35 22.11 -5.12 -49.27
CA ALA A 35 23.22 -5.28 -48.33
C ALA A 35 23.35 -4.07 -47.38
N ALA A 36 23.16 -2.85 -47.88
CA ALA A 36 23.19 -1.64 -47.07
C ALA A 36 22.02 -1.58 -46.08
N ASP A 37 20.82 -1.94 -46.54
CA ASP A 37 19.61 -2.01 -45.72
C ASP A 37 19.74 -3.06 -44.61
N TYR A 38 20.26 -4.25 -44.94
CA TYR A 38 20.59 -5.27 -43.95
C TYR A 38 21.61 -4.77 -42.93
N ALA A 39 22.69 -4.12 -43.36
CA ALA A 39 23.73 -3.61 -42.47
C ALA A 39 23.21 -2.52 -41.51
N LEU A 40 22.36 -1.62 -42.01
CA LEU A 40 21.73 -0.56 -41.22
C LEU A 40 20.74 -1.15 -40.21
N THR A 41 19.88 -2.04 -40.68
CA THR A 41 18.90 -2.77 -39.86
C THR A 41 19.58 -3.61 -38.78
N ALA A 42 20.64 -4.37 -39.11
CA ALA A 42 21.40 -5.16 -38.15
C ALA A 42 22.19 -4.30 -37.13
N ARG A 43 22.54 -3.06 -37.49
CA ARG A 43 23.15 -2.10 -36.57
C ARG A 43 22.12 -1.54 -35.60
N GLU A 44 20.96 -1.13 -36.10
CA GLU A 44 19.88 -0.61 -35.25
C GLU A 44 19.31 -1.70 -34.35
N TYR A 45 19.17 -2.93 -34.86
CA TYR A 45 18.84 -4.10 -34.05
C TYR A 45 19.89 -4.34 -32.94
N ARG A 46 21.18 -4.21 -33.26
CA ARG A 46 22.25 -4.31 -32.25
C ARG A 46 22.22 -3.21 -31.21
N ARG A 47 21.81 -1.99 -31.58
CA ARG A 47 21.61 -0.88 -30.66
C ARG A 47 20.38 -1.08 -29.77
N ALA A 48 19.36 -1.76 -30.28
CA ALA A 48 18.15 -2.05 -29.53
C ALA A 48 18.43 -2.98 -28.34
N TYR A 49 19.39 -3.91 -28.41
CA TYR A 49 19.74 -4.81 -27.29
C TYR A 49 19.99 -4.10 -25.95
N GLY A 50 20.62 -2.92 -25.97
CA GLY A 50 20.92 -2.18 -24.74
C GLY A 50 19.72 -1.44 -24.14
N ARG A 51 18.56 -1.49 -24.79
CA ARG A 51 17.33 -0.80 -24.35
C ARG A 51 16.27 -1.75 -23.79
N TYR A 52 16.39 -3.04 -24.06
CA TYR A 52 15.45 -4.05 -23.57
C TYR A 52 16.12 -4.90 -22.50
N ARG A 53 15.39 -5.11 -21.42
CA ARG A 53 15.75 -6.02 -20.33
C ARG A 53 14.50 -6.82 -19.97
N GLY A 54 14.68 -8.10 -19.68
CA GLY A 54 13.62 -8.91 -19.10
C GLY A 54 13.47 -8.55 -17.63
N ILE A 55 12.24 -8.44 -17.14
CA ILE A 55 11.97 -8.20 -15.72
C ILE A 55 10.95 -9.25 -15.29
N GLY A 56 11.21 -9.90 -14.17
CA GLY A 56 10.29 -10.84 -13.60
C GLY A 56 10.07 -10.67 -12.11
N SER A 57 8.93 -11.21 -11.69
CA SER A 57 8.48 -11.28 -10.32
C SER A 57 7.87 -12.67 -10.09
N VAL A 58 7.84 -13.14 -8.84
CA VAL A 58 7.39 -14.49 -8.51
C VAL A 58 6.47 -14.49 -7.29
N GLU A 59 5.56 -15.46 -7.24
CA GLU A 59 4.76 -15.81 -6.07
C GLU A 59 4.62 -17.35 -5.98
N TYR A 60 4.19 -17.91 -4.85
CA TYR A 60 3.93 -19.36 -4.76
C TYR A 60 2.53 -19.72 -5.26
N GLY A 61 2.44 -20.56 -6.30
CA GLY A 61 1.19 -21.16 -6.82
C GLY A 61 0.12 -20.16 -7.28
N PRO A 62 -1.01 -20.61 -7.88
CA PRO A 62 -2.10 -19.71 -8.21
C PRO A 62 -2.81 -19.28 -6.92
N GLY A 63 -2.89 -17.96 -6.69
CA GLY A 63 -3.59 -17.40 -5.55
C GLY A 63 -5.05 -17.88 -5.50
N GLU A 64 -5.43 -18.60 -4.45
CA GLU A 64 -6.84 -18.86 -4.14
C GLU A 64 -7.48 -17.56 -3.63
N SER A 65 -7.86 -16.65 -4.53
CA SER A 65 -8.73 -15.52 -4.17
C SER A 65 -10.18 -16.03 -4.03
N ILE A 66 -10.51 -16.63 -2.89
CA ILE A 66 -11.89 -17.12 -2.62
C ILE A 66 -12.79 -15.99 -2.12
N PHE A 67 -12.22 -14.87 -1.65
CA PHE A 67 -12.98 -13.74 -1.11
C PHE A 67 -12.58 -12.44 -1.80
N GLY A 68 -13.59 -11.67 -2.26
CA GLY A 68 -13.39 -10.32 -2.76
C GLY A 68 -12.95 -9.35 -1.65
N PRO A 69 -12.54 -8.12 -2.02
CA PRO A 69 -11.89 -7.12 -1.15
C PRO A 69 -12.81 -6.52 -0.06
N PHE A 70 -13.89 -7.17 0.33
CA PHE A 70 -14.93 -6.58 1.17
C PHE A 70 -14.83 -6.92 2.66
N TYR A 71 -13.85 -7.71 3.08
CA TYR A 71 -13.76 -8.14 4.47
C TYR A 71 -12.50 -7.66 5.20
N PRO A 72 -12.65 -7.15 6.43
CA PRO A 72 -11.58 -6.61 7.27
C PRO A 72 -10.63 -7.68 7.85
N TYR A 73 -10.58 -8.88 7.26
CA TYR A 73 -9.80 -10.00 7.77
C TYR A 73 -8.30 -9.72 7.79
N PHE A 74 -7.82 -8.67 7.13
CA PHE A 74 -6.43 -8.23 7.15
C PHE A 74 -5.96 -7.72 8.53
N LEU A 75 -6.88 -7.31 9.42
CA LEU A 75 -6.56 -7.11 10.83
C LEU A 75 -6.08 -8.42 11.47
N LEU A 76 -6.59 -9.56 11.04
CA LEU A 76 -6.15 -10.86 11.57
C LEU A 76 -4.72 -11.19 11.15
N THR A 77 -4.17 -10.50 10.16
CA THR A 77 -3.00 -11.00 9.45
C THR A 77 -1.67 -10.35 9.83
N ASP A 78 -1.73 -9.19 10.46
CA ASP A 78 -0.56 -8.61 11.11
C ASP A 78 -0.33 -9.32 12.46
N PRO A 79 0.84 -9.95 12.72
CA PRO A 79 1.11 -10.61 13.99
C PRO A 79 1.01 -9.67 15.21
N ARG A 80 1.16 -8.35 14.99
CA ARG A 80 1.02 -7.31 16.01
C ARG A 80 -0.43 -7.02 16.36
N SER A 81 -1.35 -7.28 15.45
CA SER A 81 -2.77 -7.07 15.67
C SER A 81 -3.29 -7.94 16.83
N PRO A 82 -4.16 -7.41 17.71
CA PRO A 82 -4.70 -8.17 18.83
C PRO A 82 -5.58 -9.34 18.38
N VAL A 83 -6.07 -9.31 17.14
CA VAL A 83 -6.85 -10.38 16.54
C VAL A 83 -5.99 -11.35 15.70
N SER A 84 -4.66 -11.23 15.77
CA SER A 84 -3.74 -12.19 15.13
C SER A 84 -3.85 -13.58 15.75
N PRO A 85 -3.62 -14.67 14.99
CA PRO A 85 -3.63 -16.03 15.53
C PRO A 85 -2.74 -16.24 16.77
N GLU A 86 -1.69 -15.44 16.91
CA GLU A 86 -0.75 -15.46 18.02
C GLU A 86 -1.33 -14.79 19.28
N ARG A 87 -2.03 -13.66 19.11
CA ARG A 87 -2.58 -12.83 20.21
C ARG A 87 -4.03 -13.13 20.56
N ILE A 88 -4.75 -13.86 19.71
CA ILE A 88 -6.17 -14.22 19.92
C ILE A 88 -6.42 -15.09 21.16
N LYS A 89 -5.37 -15.70 21.74
CA LYS A 89 -5.47 -16.44 23.02
C LYS A 89 -5.75 -15.53 24.21
N ASP A 90 -5.50 -14.23 24.07
CA ASP A 90 -5.80 -13.20 25.05
C ASP A 90 -7.29 -12.78 24.99
N TYR A 91 -8.05 -13.31 24.03
CA TYR A 91 -9.49 -13.10 23.91
C TYR A 91 -10.27 -14.08 24.80
N ASP A 92 -11.14 -13.57 25.67
CA ASP A 92 -11.97 -14.34 26.60
C ASP A 92 -13.09 -15.18 25.92
N LYS A 93 -13.09 -15.30 24.58
CA LYS A 93 -14.07 -16.10 23.84
C LYS A 93 -13.55 -17.52 23.60
N PRO A 94 -14.40 -18.56 23.71
CA PRO A 94 -14.02 -19.92 23.30
C PRO A 94 -13.74 -19.94 21.80
N ILE A 95 -12.49 -20.26 21.44
CA ILE A 95 -12.06 -20.50 20.06
C ILE A 95 -12.90 -21.65 19.50
N ASN A 96 -13.84 -21.36 18.59
CA ASN A 96 -14.61 -22.41 17.91
C ASN A 96 -13.87 -22.90 16.64
N GLU A 97 -14.26 -24.06 16.11
CA GLU A 97 -13.61 -24.67 14.93
C GLU A 97 -13.69 -23.79 13.66
N LYS A 98 -14.70 -22.92 13.53
CA LYS A 98 -14.85 -21.96 12.42
C LYS A 98 -13.82 -20.82 12.50
N TRP A 99 -13.40 -20.41 13.71
CA TRP A 99 -12.31 -19.43 13.89
C TRP A 99 -10.92 -20.06 13.64
N LEU A 100 -10.76 -21.37 13.84
CA LEU A 100 -9.56 -22.09 13.42
C LEU A 100 -9.44 -22.19 11.90
N GLU A 101 -10.55 -22.20 11.16
CA GLU A 101 -10.55 -22.01 9.70
C GLU A 101 -10.08 -20.59 9.30
N GLU A 102 -10.19 -19.58 10.17
CA GLU A 102 -9.67 -18.22 9.92
C GLU A 102 -8.15 -18.11 10.05
N LYS A 103 -7.51 -18.98 10.85
CA LYS A 103 -6.06 -19.19 10.75
C LYS A 103 -5.65 -19.74 9.37
N TYR A 104 -6.49 -20.55 8.74
CA TYR A 104 -6.30 -20.98 7.34
C TYR A 104 -6.54 -19.83 6.36
N HIS A 105 -7.39 -18.85 6.71
CA HIS A 105 -7.53 -17.63 5.94
C HIS A 105 -6.31 -16.70 6.07
N TYR A 106 -5.66 -16.64 7.24
CA TYR A 106 -4.41 -15.90 7.47
C TYR A 106 -3.32 -16.25 6.46
N GLU A 107 -3.00 -17.54 6.30
CA GLU A 107 -1.99 -18.02 5.33
C GLU A 107 -2.43 -17.86 3.87
N ARG A 108 -3.74 -17.71 3.59
CA ARG A 108 -4.26 -17.37 2.26
C ARG A 108 -4.16 -15.88 1.94
N PHE A 109 -4.31 -15.01 2.95
CA PHE A 109 -4.23 -13.56 2.82
C PHE A 109 -2.78 -13.07 2.82
N HIS A 110 -1.92 -13.66 3.66
CA HIS A 110 -0.47 -13.48 3.52
C HIS A 110 0.02 -14.37 2.41
N GLN A 111 0.22 -13.79 1.23
CA GLN A 111 0.97 -14.46 0.18
C GLN A 111 2.24 -15.03 0.81
N LYS A 112 2.48 -16.32 0.60
CA LYS A 112 3.59 -17.04 1.21
C LYS A 112 4.90 -16.31 0.91
N SER A 113 5.66 -16.00 1.96
CA SER A 113 6.94 -15.31 1.83
C SER A 113 7.94 -16.13 1.02
N ILE A 114 8.74 -15.45 0.20
CA ILE A 114 9.82 -16.01 -0.59
C ILE A 114 11.06 -16.11 0.30
N SER A 115 11.53 -17.34 0.54
CA SER A 115 12.68 -17.58 1.41
C SER A 115 14.00 -17.11 0.80
N ALA A 116 14.98 -16.81 1.65
CA ALA A 116 16.35 -16.50 1.23
C ALA A 116 16.95 -17.56 0.30
N SER A 117 16.72 -18.84 0.59
CA SER A 117 17.20 -19.94 -0.25
C SER A 117 16.62 -19.91 -1.67
N VAL A 118 15.34 -19.57 -1.81
CA VAL A 118 14.69 -19.44 -3.14
C VAL A 118 15.24 -18.23 -3.88
N MET A 119 15.45 -17.11 -3.18
CA MET A 119 16.07 -15.93 -3.79
C MET A 119 17.50 -16.21 -4.27
N ASP A 120 18.29 -16.96 -3.49
CA ASP A 120 19.66 -17.34 -3.87
C ASP A 120 19.66 -18.25 -5.10
N GLU A 121 18.73 -19.21 -5.15
CA GLU A 121 18.56 -20.08 -6.32
C GLU A 121 18.17 -19.28 -7.56
N MET A 122 17.20 -18.36 -7.44
CA MET A 122 16.82 -17.42 -8.51
C MET A 122 17.99 -16.57 -8.99
N ALA A 123 18.76 -16.00 -8.06
CA ALA A 123 19.93 -15.19 -8.36
C ALA A 123 21.04 -15.99 -9.05
N SER A 124 21.10 -17.30 -8.81
CA SER A 124 22.08 -18.21 -9.42
C SER A 124 21.69 -18.69 -10.83
N LEU A 125 20.45 -18.46 -11.26
CA LEU A 125 19.98 -18.90 -12.57
C LEU A 125 20.78 -18.22 -13.69
N PRO A 126 21.07 -18.94 -14.78
CA PRO A 126 21.64 -18.33 -15.98
C PRO A 126 20.80 -17.12 -16.42
N TYR A 127 21.48 -16.11 -16.96
CA TYR A 127 20.89 -14.91 -17.53
C TYR A 127 20.29 -13.89 -16.55
N VAL A 128 20.05 -14.26 -15.29
CA VAL A 128 19.67 -13.31 -14.23
C VAL A 128 20.89 -12.44 -13.91
N THR A 129 20.75 -11.13 -14.09
CA THR A 129 21.84 -10.15 -13.89
C THR A 129 21.75 -9.42 -12.56
N SER A 130 20.56 -9.31 -11.99
CA SER A 130 20.35 -8.69 -10.68
C SER A 130 19.03 -9.12 -10.06
N MET A 131 19.01 -9.11 -8.72
CA MET A 131 17.80 -9.20 -7.90
C MET A 131 17.46 -7.80 -7.39
N GLY A 132 16.23 -7.35 -7.61
CA GLY A 132 15.66 -6.18 -6.97
C GLY A 132 15.02 -6.58 -5.65
N ARG A 133 15.37 -5.87 -4.58
CA ARG A 133 14.75 -5.98 -3.26
C ARG A 133 14.10 -4.65 -2.91
N ARG A 134 13.02 -4.73 -2.16
CA ARG A 134 12.32 -3.59 -1.61
C ARG A 134 12.11 -3.83 -0.14
N TYR A 135 12.29 -2.77 0.63
CA TYR A 135 12.00 -2.74 2.05
C TYR A 135 11.07 -1.57 2.30
N MET A 136 10.25 -1.65 3.33
CA MET A 136 9.39 -0.54 3.73
C MET A 136 9.62 -0.23 5.20
N THR A 137 9.81 1.05 5.53
CA THR A 137 9.80 1.55 6.91
C THR A 137 8.84 2.73 7.03
N ALA A 138 8.58 3.16 8.27
CA ALA A 138 7.85 4.40 8.53
C ALA A 138 8.75 5.60 8.25
N GLY A 139 8.22 6.62 7.56
CA GLY A 139 8.84 7.94 7.47
C GLY A 139 7.90 9.00 8.04
N VAL A 140 8.34 9.74 9.04
CA VAL A 140 7.50 10.79 9.65
C VAL A 140 7.88 12.15 9.08
N SER A 141 6.91 12.89 8.56
CA SER A 141 7.09 14.27 8.08
C SER A 141 6.52 15.27 9.08
N GLU A 142 7.25 16.32 9.43
CA GLU A 142 6.70 17.40 10.26
C GLU A 142 5.81 18.37 9.46
N ASP A 143 6.00 18.41 8.14
CA ASP A 143 5.39 19.42 7.27
C ASP A 143 4.11 18.92 6.59
N TYR A 144 3.99 17.61 6.37
CA TYR A 144 2.95 17.05 5.53
C TYR A 144 2.16 15.95 6.23
N TYR A 145 0.87 15.92 5.91
CA TYR A 145 -0.05 14.86 6.34
C TYR A 145 -0.10 13.73 5.31
N ARG A 146 -0.24 12.51 5.80
CA ARG A 146 -0.55 11.32 5.04
C ARG A 146 -1.88 11.53 4.31
N MET A 147 -1.88 11.26 3.01
CA MET A 147 -3.05 11.23 2.16
C MET A 147 -3.54 9.80 1.97
N GLU A 148 -4.69 9.48 2.54
CA GLU A 148 -5.41 8.25 2.21
C GLU A 148 -6.65 8.62 1.40
N ASN A 149 -6.60 8.32 0.10
CA ASN A 149 -7.67 8.61 -0.85
C ASN A 149 -8.47 7.34 -1.19
N TYR A 150 -8.76 6.52 -0.18
CA TYR A 150 -9.52 5.30 -0.38
C TYR A 150 -10.98 5.56 -0.05
N GLU A 151 -11.74 5.86 -1.09
CA GLU A 151 -13.20 6.02 -1.03
C GLU A 151 -13.94 4.78 -0.50
N GLU A 152 -13.28 3.66 -0.17
CA GLU A 152 -13.97 2.41 0.15
C GLU A 152 -13.38 1.57 1.30
N HIS A 153 -12.31 1.99 2.00
CA HIS A 153 -11.67 1.20 3.08
C HIS A 153 -11.37 1.99 4.37
N PHE A 154 -11.00 1.25 5.43
CA PHE A 154 -10.62 1.79 6.74
C PHE A 154 -9.43 2.74 6.59
N ASN A 155 -9.62 4.01 6.96
CA ASN A 155 -8.54 4.97 7.10
C ASN A 155 -7.85 4.69 8.45
N TYR A 156 -6.82 3.85 8.44
CA TYR A 156 -6.09 3.48 9.66
C TYR A 156 -5.39 4.65 10.38
N PRO A 157 -4.81 5.62 9.66
CA PRO A 157 -4.35 6.88 10.23
C PRO A 157 -5.50 7.78 10.70
N GLY A 158 -6.74 7.49 10.28
CA GLY A 158 -7.98 8.18 10.64
C GLY A 158 -8.33 8.21 12.13
N ARG A 159 -7.42 7.89 13.06
CA ARG A 159 -7.68 7.88 14.49
C ARG A 159 -7.86 9.30 15.01
N PHE A 160 -8.80 9.47 15.93
CA PHE A 160 -8.98 10.70 16.68
C PHE A 160 -9.21 10.41 18.16
N VAL A 161 -8.76 11.33 19.01
CA VAL A 161 -8.92 11.26 20.47
C VAL A 161 -9.56 12.57 20.92
N PHE A 162 -10.63 12.47 21.70
CA PHE A 162 -11.30 13.63 22.26
C PHE A 162 -11.71 13.36 23.70
N GLU A 163 -11.91 14.42 24.47
CA GLU A 163 -12.53 14.35 25.77
C GLU A 163 -13.89 15.04 25.78
N ALA A 164 -14.79 14.53 26.62
CA ALA A 164 -16.11 15.13 26.80
C ALA A 164 -16.69 14.80 28.17
N THR A 165 -17.59 15.65 28.63
CA THR A 165 -18.42 15.44 29.82
C THR A 165 -19.64 14.61 29.44
N LEU A 166 -19.88 13.49 30.12
CA LEU A 166 -21.12 12.73 29.93
C LEU A 166 -22.27 13.47 30.62
N ASN A 167 -23.24 14.01 29.88
CA ASN A 167 -24.43 14.66 30.46
C ASN A 167 -25.52 13.64 30.79
N GLU A 168 -25.83 12.73 29.86
CA GLU A 168 -26.88 11.73 30.06
C GLU A 168 -26.54 10.44 29.32
N LEU A 169 -26.89 9.30 29.94
CA LEU A 169 -26.90 7.99 29.30
C LEU A 169 -28.34 7.48 29.35
N TYR A 170 -29.01 7.38 28.20
CA TYR A 170 -30.35 6.81 28.13
C TYR A 170 -30.41 5.59 27.21
N LYS A 171 -31.26 4.64 27.58
CA LYS A 171 -31.56 3.45 26.79
C LYS A 171 -32.85 3.72 26.02
N SER A 172 -32.81 3.66 24.68
CA SER A 172 -33.99 3.85 23.85
C SER A 172 -35.01 2.73 24.12
N SER A 173 -36.29 3.05 23.93
CA SER A 173 -37.33 2.02 23.92
C SER A 173 -37.09 1.09 22.71
N PRO A 174 -37.24 -0.24 22.85
CA PRO A 174 -37.08 -1.20 21.77
C PRO A 174 -37.94 -0.91 20.52
N ASP A 175 -38.96 -0.06 20.62
CA ASP A 175 -39.90 0.26 19.54
C ASP A 175 -39.40 1.32 18.52
N ALA A 176 -38.18 1.84 18.68
CA ALA A 176 -37.62 2.88 17.83
C ALA A 176 -36.65 2.32 16.76
N SER A 177 -37.15 1.58 15.76
CA SER A 177 -36.42 1.45 14.50
C SER A 177 -37.35 1.24 13.29
N SER A 178 -37.10 2.01 12.24
CA SER A 178 -37.71 1.87 10.91
C SER A 178 -36.77 1.06 10.02
N GLY A 179 -36.84 -0.27 10.04
CA GLY A 179 -35.90 -1.06 9.21
C GLY A 179 -36.01 -2.58 9.18
N GLY A 180 -37.04 -3.20 9.79
CA GLY A 180 -37.29 -4.64 9.61
C GLY A 180 -36.40 -5.62 10.39
N TRP A 181 -35.54 -5.13 11.30
CA TRP A 181 -34.73 -5.95 12.22
C TRP A 181 -35.37 -6.02 13.62
N PRO A 182 -35.11 -7.08 14.43
CA PRO A 182 -35.76 -7.24 15.73
C PRO A 182 -35.39 -6.11 16.68
N ASN A 183 -36.40 -5.37 17.14
CA ASN A 183 -36.43 -4.36 18.21
C ASN A 183 -35.32 -4.53 19.27
N GLN A 184 -34.17 -3.87 19.10
CA GLN A 184 -33.13 -3.80 20.12
C GLN A 184 -33.08 -2.41 20.74
N PRO A 185 -32.87 -2.31 22.06
CA PRO A 185 -32.60 -1.03 22.70
C PRO A 185 -31.24 -0.50 22.24
N VAL A 186 -31.22 0.78 21.86
CA VAL A 186 -30.01 1.54 21.54
C VAL A 186 -29.64 2.35 22.77
N ARG A 187 -28.38 2.34 23.20
CA ARG A 187 -27.91 3.28 24.22
C ARG A 187 -27.43 4.55 23.55
N VAL A 188 -27.82 5.69 24.07
CA VAL A 188 -27.40 7.00 23.57
C VAL A 188 -26.62 7.73 24.66
N LEU A 189 -25.36 8.04 24.37
CA LEU A 189 -24.52 8.92 25.18
C LEU A 189 -24.75 10.36 24.74
N LEU A 190 -25.21 11.24 25.63
CA LEU A 190 -25.24 12.68 25.40
C LEU A 190 -23.98 13.31 26.01
N LEU A 191 -23.07 13.75 25.14
CA LEU A 191 -21.78 14.33 25.53
C LEU A 191 -21.83 15.85 25.46
N GLU A 192 -21.19 16.55 26.39
CA GLU A 192 -21.02 18.00 26.42
C GLU A 192 -19.55 18.41 26.62
N ASP A 193 -19.24 19.68 26.36
CA ASP A 193 -17.88 20.26 26.52
C ASP A 193 -16.78 19.42 25.84
N ILE A 194 -17.02 19.11 24.56
CA ILE A 194 -16.16 18.27 23.73
C ILE A 194 -14.89 19.05 23.36
N GLU A 195 -13.73 18.45 23.62
CA GLU A 195 -12.42 18.98 23.25
C GLU A 195 -11.60 17.91 22.54
N MET A 196 -11.02 18.28 21.40
CA MET A 196 -10.14 17.41 20.63
C MET A 196 -8.75 17.37 21.25
N LEU A 197 -8.25 16.16 21.51
CA LEU A 197 -6.92 15.93 22.08
C LEU A 197 -5.90 15.51 21.00
N ALA A 198 -6.33 14.74 19.99
CA ALA A 198 -5.46 14.28 18.91
C ALA A 198 -6.26 13.89 17.65
N GLY A 199 -5.59 13.84 16.50
CA GLY A 199 -6.21 13.55 15.21
C GLY A 199 -6.43 14.83 14.38
N ASN A 200 -6.82 14.68 13.10
CA ASN A 200 -7.07 15.83 12.25
C ASN A 200 -8.42 16.47 12.64
N THR A 201 -8.36 17.72 13.11
CA THR A 201 -9.52 18.48 13.60
C THR A 201 -10.54 18.78 12.50
N GLU A 202 -10.11 18.90 11.24
CA GLU A 202 -10.99 19.12 10.09
C GLU A 202 -11.90 17.92 9.83
N TRP A 203 -11.50 16.71 10.26
CA TRP A 203 -12.34 15.54 10.06
C TRP A 203 -13.67 15.64 10.81
N LEU A 204 -13.69 16.23 12.00
CA LEU A 204 -14.94 16.45 12.75
C LEU A 204 -15.73 17.68 12.28
N GLU A 205 -15.16 18.51 11.41
CA GLU A 205 -15.83 19.63 10.76
C GLU A 205 -16.54 19.16 9.49
N ILE A 206 -17.69 18.47 9.61
CA ILE A 206 -18.43 17.96 8.44
C ILE A 206 -19.02 19.13 7.61
N PRO A 207 -18.52 19.43 6.39
CA PRO A 207 -18.82 20.71 5.71
C PRO A 207 -20.23 20.80 5.12
N GLU A 208 -20.87 19.68 4.82
CA GLU A 208 -22.11 19.62 4.01
C GLU A 208 -23.35 19.18 4.78
N LEU A 209 -23.19 18.71 6.03
CA LEU A 209 -24.34 18.52 6.90
C LEU A 209 -24.78 19.91 7.41
N PRO A 210 -26.09 20.22 7.44
CA PRO A 210 -26.58 21.45 8.05
C PRO A 210 -25.91 21.61 9.40
N LYS A 211 -25.48 22.84 9.75
CA LYS A 211 -25.02 23.21 11.08
C LYS A 211 -26.12 22.89 12.11
N TYR A 212 -26.24 21.62 12.45
CA TYR A 212 -27.20 21.08 13.38
C TYR A 212 -26.60 21.34 14.76
N GLY A 213 -27.10 22.40 15.40
CA GLY A 213 -27.02 22.70 16.82
C GLY A 213 -25.71 22.39 17.53
N ASP A 214 -24.98 23.44 17.94
CA ASP A 214 -23.94 23.45 18.99
C ASP A 214 -23.14 22.13 19.10
N MET A 215 -21.96 22.06 18.46
CA MET A 215 -21.05 20.89 18.50
C MET A 215 -20.66 20.43 19.91
N ARG A 216 -21.11 21.15 20.93
CA ARG A 216 -21.16 20.75 22.34
C ARG A 216 -22.13 19.60 22.64
N ARG A 217 -22.81 18.97 21.67
CA ARG A 217 -23.70 17.81 21.93
C ARG A 217 -23.56 16.71 20.88
N VAL A 218 -22.93 15.60 21.25
CA VAL A 218 -22.81 14.38 20.42
C VAL A 218 -23.63 13.25 21.04
N ALA A 219 -24.36 12.51 20.20
CA ALA A 219 -25.25 11.42 20.57
C ALA A 219 -24.77 10.08 19.98
N ILE A 220 -24.02 9.28 20.74
CA ILE A 220 -23.45 8.00 20.26
C ILE A 220 -24.44 6.87 20.50
N GLY A 221 -24.86 6.17 19.43
CA GLY A 221 -25.76 5.02 19.49
C GLY A 221 -25.02 3.68 19.62
N THR A 222 -25.32 2.87 20.63
CA THR A 222 -24.75 1.50 20.76
C THR A 222 -25.85 0.45 20.86
N PHE A 223 -25.64 -0.75 20.30
CA PHE A 223 -26.64 -1.83 20.25
C PHE A 223 -26.34 -2.92 21.28
N ASP A 224 -27.35 -3.36 22.03
CA ASP A 224 -27.25 -4.61 22.82
C ASP A 224 -27.49 -5.80 21.87
N LEU A 225 -26.45 -6.36 21.25
CA LEU A 225 -26.58 -7.62 20.51
C LEU A 225 -26.25 -8.82 21.43
N PRO A 226 -27.19 -9.74 21.71
CA PRO A 226 -26.81 -11.08 22.08
C PRO A 226 -26.23 -11.74 20.83
N ILE A 227 -24.92 -11.68 20.64
CA ILE A 227 -24.24 -12.29 19.47
C ILE A 227 -24.54 -13.81 19.50
N PRO A 228 -25.36 -14.36 18.59
CA PRO A 228 -25.43 -15.81 18.42
C PRO A 228 -24.05 -16.27 17.93
N GLU A 229 -23.53 -17.40 18.43
CA GLU A 229 -22.16 -17.94 18.22
C GLU A 229 -21.68 -18.06 16.74
N TYR A 230 -22.49 -17.69 15.76
CA TYR A 230 -22.28 -17.94 14.33
C TYR A 230 -22.46 -16.72 13.40
N LEU A 231 -22.79 -15.54 13.91
CA LEU A 231 -22.98 -14.32 13.08
C LEU A 231 -22.00 -13.21 13.49
N ASP A 232 -21.00 -13.01 12.64
CA ASP A 232 -19.92 -12.03 12.84
C ASP A 232 -20.15 -10.74 12.01
N SER A 233 -21.41 -10.34 11.87
CA SER A 233 -21.76 -9.07 11.22
C SER A 233 -23.02 -8.50 11.82
N ALA A 234 -23.01 -7.19 12.09
CA ALA A 234 -24.15 -6.44 12.58
C ALA A 234 -24.37 -5.19 11.73
N TYR A 235 -25.64 -4.89 11.45
CA TYR A 235 -26.09 -3.85 10.51
C TYR A 235 -27.36 -3.11 11.04
N TYR A 236 -27.34 -1.76 10.97
CA TYR A 236 -28.40 -0.69 10.96
C TYR A 236 -29.38 -0.41 12.15
N CYS A 237 -29.60 0.89 12.49
CA CYS A 237 -30.77 1.73 12.08
C CYS A 237 -30.80 3.20 12.66
N THR A 238 -31.47 4.10 11.92
CA THR A 238 -31.60 5.59 11.90
C THR A 238 -32.65 6.27 12.82
N ASP A 239 -32.39 7.50 13.31
CA ASP A 239 -33.24 8.71 13.07
C ASP A 239 -32.66 10.05 13.63
N ILE A 240 -32.62 11.06 12.72
CA ILE A 240 -32.56 12.55 12.79
C ILE A 240 -31.77 13.26 13.92
N SER A 241 -30.83 14.14 13.51
CA SER A 241 -30.04 15.17 14.26
C SER A 241 -28.73 14.76 14.97
N ARG A 242 -28.20 13.55 14.73
CA ARG A 242 -27.20 12.90 15.61
C ARG A 242 -25.99 12.38 14.81
N VAL A 243 -24.78 12.54 15.34
CA VAL A 243 -23.60 11.79 14.86
C VAL A 243 -23.73 10.36 15.39
N VAL A 244 -24.22 9.45 14.54
CA VAL A 244 -24.25 8.03 14.87
C VAL A 244 -22.84 7.49 14.68
N VAL A 245 -22.27 7.00 15.78
CA VAL A 245 -20.95 6.39 15.80
C VAL A 245 -21.15 4.90 16.08
N VAL A 246 -20.85 4.04 15.10
CA VAL A 246 -20.95 2.58 15.26
C VAL A 246 -19.71 2.06 15.95
N SER A 247 -19.89 1.19 16.94
CA SER A 247 -18.79 0.43 17.54
C SER A 247 -18.85 -1.03 17.10
N ARG A 248 -17.71 -1.58 16.70
CA ARG A 248 -17.53 -3.03 16.61
C ARG A 248 -17.51 -3.60 18.01
N PHE A 249 -18.35 -4.61 18.25
CA PHE A 249 -18.66 -5.06 19.60
C PHE A 249 -17.62 -6.02 20.16
N ASN A 250 -16.90 -5.55 21.18
CA ASN A 250 -16.33 -6.42 22.20
C ASN A 250 -17.05 -6.19 23.54
N ARG A 251 -17.27 -7.25 24.32
CA ARG A 251 -17.91 -7.24 25.65
C ARG A 251 -17.29 -6.19 26.58
N CYS A 252 -15.97 -6.00 26.50
CA CYS A 252 -15.24 -5.01 27.28
C CYS A 252 -15.73 -3.57 27.04
N TYR A 253 -16.14 -3.23 25.82
CA TYR A 253 -16.68 -1.90 25.52
C TYR A 253 -18.04 -1.68 26.20
N MET A 254 -18.90 -2.70 26.24
CA MET A 254 -20.19 -2.62 26.93
C MET A 254 -20.01 -2.48 28.45
N GLU A 255 -19.03 -3.19 29.02
CA GLU A 255 -18.67 -3.05 30.44
C GLU A 255 -18.13 -1.64 30.75
N GLN A 256 -17.33 -1.05 29.85
CA GLN A 256 -16.88 0.34 29.95
C GLN A 256 -18.05 1.33 29.95
N LEU A 257 -18.97 1.21 28.99
CA LEU A 257 -20.18 2.04 28.92
C LEU A 257 -21.06 1.93 30.17
N GLU A 258 -21.22 0.72 30.72
CA GLU A 258 -22.01 0.47 31.93
C GLU A 258 -21.41 1.08 33.19
N SER A 259 -20.09 1.31 33.19
CA SER A 259 -19.39 1.95 34.31
C SER A 259 -19.45 3.48 34.28
N MET A 260 -19.95 4.09 33.20
CA MET A 260 -19.97 5.55 33.06
C MET A 260 -21.00 6.22 33.97
N VAL A 261 -20.65 7.40 34.48
CA VAL A 261 -21.47 8.19 35.41
C VAL A 261 -21.69 9.59 34.81
N PRO A 262 -22.96 10.02 34.65
CA PRO A 262 -23.28 11.39 34.27
C PRO A 262 -22.61 12.44 35.17
N GLY A 263 -22.09 13.51 34.57
CA GLY A 263 -21.29 14.56 35.20
C GLY A 263 -19.78 14.34 35.12
N ASN A 264 -19.31 13.12 34.83
CA ASN A 264 -17.88 12.83 34.70
C ASN A 264 -17.34 13.13 33.30
N ARG A 265 -16.05 13.44 33.24
CA ARG A 265 -15.30 13.66 31.99
C ARG A 265 -14.57 12.37 31.57
N TYR A 266 -14.63 12.06 30.29
CA TYR A 266 -14.09 10.85 29.69
C TYR A 266 -13.26 11.20 28.46
N VAL A 267 -12.21 10.44 28.22
CA VAL A 267 -11.51 10.37 26.93
C VAL A 267 -12.14 9.27 26.09
N PHE A 268 -12.36 9.60 24.83
CA PHE A 268 -12.90 8.72 23.80
C PHE A 268 -11.87 8.59 22.68
N VAL A 269 -11.70 7.37 22.20
CA VAL A 269 -10.89 7.09 21.02
C VAL A 269 -11.78 6.58 19.90
N GLY A 270 -11.65 7.14 18.71
CA GLY A 270 -12.41 6.74 17.55
C GLY A 270 -11.59 6.77 16.27
N ARG A 271 -12.22 6.37 15.16
CA ARG A 271 -11.66 6.46 13.81
C ARG A 271 -12.63 7.08 12.83
N VAL A 272 -12.10 7.76 11.83
CA VAL A 272 -12.84 8.23 10.67
C VAL A 272 -12.94 7.09 9.67
N GLU A 273 -14.18 6.74 9.31
CA GLU A 273 -14.47 5.72 8.29
C GLU A 273 -15.28 6.37 7.17
N PRO A 274 -14.62 6.92 6.12
CA PRO A 274 -15.30 7.74 5.13
C PRO A 274 -16.34 6.99 4.27
N TYR A 275 -16.36 5.65 4.32
CA TYR A 275 -17.27 4.84 3.50
C TYR A 275 -17.71 3.54 4.15
N SER A 276 -18.25 3.60 5.38
CA SER A 276 -19.13 2.50 5.79
C SER A 276 -20.28 2.44 4.77
N TRP A 277 -20.60 1.27 4.23
CA TRP A 277 -21.72 1.04 3.28
C TRP A 277 -23.10 1.45 3.83
N ILE A 278 -23.12 2.07 5.01
CA ILE A 278 -24.22 2.34 5.91
C ILE A 278 -24.51 3.85 5.94
N GLY A 279 -24.61 4.48 4.77
CA GLY A 279 -25.40 5.70 4.51
C GLY A 279 -25.15 7.01 5.27
N PHE A 280 -24.50 7.07 6.44
CA PHE A 280 -24.45 8.28 7.29
C PHE A 280 -23.29 8.34 8.30
N GLU A 281 -22.37 7.39 8.32
CA GLU A 281 -21.41 7.25 9.43
C GLU A 281 -19.98 7.55 8.95
N HIS A 282 -19.49 8.74 9.29
CA HIS A 282 -18.10 9.13 9.03
C HIS A 282 -17.16 8.73 10.19
N PHE A 283 -17.67 8.24 11.32
CA PHE A 283 -16.88 7.97 12.53
C PHE A 283 -17.33 6.69 13.25
N CYS A 284 -16.37 5.98 13.86
CA CYS A 284 -16.57 4.87 14.79
C CYS A 284 -15.86 5.16 16.15
N ILE A 285 -16.43 4.71 17.28
CA ILE A 285 -15.77 4.74 18.60
C ILE A 285 -15.19 3.36 18.77
N GLY A 286 -13.93 3.35 19.19
CA GLY A 286 -13.12 2.17 19.28
C GLY A 286 -12.11 2.11 18.14
N ASP A 287 -11.03 1.45 18.47
CA ASP A 287 -9.97 1.15 17.52
C ASP A 287 -9.47 -0.24 17.89
N ASP A 288 -9.80 -1.24 17.06
CA ASP A 288 -9.39 -2.63 17.29
C ASP A 288 -7.87 -2.76 17.47
N MET A 289 -7.09 -1.80 16.99
CA MET A 289 -5.64 -1.71 17.14
C MET A 289 -5.15 -1.34 18.55
N LEU A 290 -6.02 -0.75 19.37
CA LEU A 290 -5.69 -0.29 20.73
C LEU A 290 -6.04 -1.30 21.82
N TYR A 291 -6.80 -2.34 21.48
CA TYR A 291 -7.48 -3.22 22.44
C TYR A 291 -6.59 -3.76 23.57
N ASN A 292 -5.32 -4.04 23.29
CA ASN A 292 -4.40 -4.65 24.26
C ASN A 292 -3.67 -3.66 25.17
N TRP A 293 -3.81 -2.35 24.96
CA TRP A 293 -3.02 -1.36 25.70
C TRP A 293 -3.75 -0.05 26.02
N TRP A 294 -4.90 0.24 25.39
CA TRP A 294 -5.73 1.39 25.73
C TRP A 294 -7.23 1.09 25.65
N PRO A 295 -8.04 1.49 26.66
CA PRO A 295 -9.49 1.34 26.60
C PRO A 295 -10.13 2.38 25.66
N TYR A 296 -11.14 1.99 24.88
CA TYR A 296 -11.82 2.91 23.96
C TYR A 296 -12.48 4.10 24.66
N ILE A 297 -12.93 3.89 25.90
CA ILE A 297 -13.45 4.91 26.80
C ILE A 297 -12.64 4.85 28.08
N TYR A 298 -12.00 5.96 28.42
CA TYR A 298 -11.20 6.08 29.62
C TYR A 298 -11.76 7.19 30.51
N PRO A 299 -12.18 6.90 31.77
CA PRO A 299 -12.46 7.98 32.71
C PRO A 299 -11.17 8.76 32.94
N ILE A 300 -11.22 10.09 32.83
CA ILE A 300 -10.05 10.89 33.19
C ILE A 300 -9.78 10.63 34.68
N PRO A 301 -8.58 10.15 35.05
CA PRO A 301 -8.30 9.62 36.38
C PRO A 301 -8.35 10.76 37.39
N LEU A 302 -9.51 10.94 38.01
CA LEU A 302 -9.70 11.77 39.19
C LEU A 302 -10.02 10.86 40.37
N ASP A 303 -9.13 9.90 40.65
CA ASP A 303 -9.04 9.29 41.98
C ASP A 303 -8.33 10.21 42.98
N THR A 304 -8.03 11.45 42.57
CA THR A 304 -7.30 12.46 43.35
C THR A 304 -8.21 13.30 44.27
N GLY A 305 -9.53 13.08 44.26
CA GLY A 305 -10.46 13.87 45.08
C GLY A 305 -10.53 15.35 44.68
N ILE A 306 -10.09 15.69 43.47
CA ILE A 306 -10.16 17.05 42.92
C ILE A 306 -11.50 17.19 42.20
N ALA A 307 -12.31 18.15 42.63
CA ALA A 307 -13.66 18.38 42.08
C ALA A 307 -13.66 19.04 40.68
N GLU A 308 -12.53 19.61 40.26
CA GLU A 308 -12.34 20.28 38.97
C GLU A 308 -10.97 19.89 38.39
N LEU A 309 -10.92 19.50 37.12
CA LEU A 309 -9.65 19.19 36.44
C LEU A 309 -8.79 20.46 36.37
N PRO A 310 -7.52 20.43 36.79
CA PRO A 310 -6.63 21.55 36.53
C PRO A 310 -6.44 21.72 35.02
N GLU A 311 -6.28 22.96 34.54
CA GLU A 311 -6.09 23.25 33.11
C GLU A 311 -4.93 22.46 32.48
N ASN A 312 -3.92 22.08 33.28
CA ASN A 312 -2.76 21.30 32.85
C ASN A 312 -2.80 19.84 33.33
N TYR A 313 -3.98 19.24 33.51
CA TYR A 313 -4.10 17.86 34.00
C TYR A 313 -3.34 16.85 33.12
N LEU A 314 -3.21 17.13 31.82
CA LEU A 314 -2.44 16.30 30.89
C LEU A 314 -0.97 16.20 31.28
N GLU A 315 -0.40 17.12 32.06
CA GLU A 315 0.99 17.10 32.52
C GLU A 315 1.21 16.24 33.78
N LEU A 316 0.13 15.74 34.40
CA LEU A 316 0.23 14.88 35.58
C LEU A 316 0.87 13.52 35.22
N ASP A 317 1.67 12.95 36.11
CA ASP A 317 2.36 11.68 35.85
C ASP A 317 1.37 10.54 35.54
N GLU A 318 0.18 10.56 36.17
CA GLU A 318 -0.90 9.62 35.95
C GLU A 318 -1.48 9.68 34.52
N CYS A 319 -1.31 10.82 33.84
CA CYS A 319 -1.75 11.04 32.45
C CYS A 319 -0.65 10.70 31.43
N ALA A 320 0.52 10.19 31.84
CA ALA A 320 1.57 9.81 30.89
C ALA A 320 1.11 8.83 29.80
N PRO A 321 0.31 7.78 30.12
CA PRO A 321 -0.26 6.90 29.10
C PRO A 321 -1.20 7.61 28.11
N LEU A 322 -1.96 8.61 28.56
CA LEU A 322 -2.83 9.42 27.70
C LEU A 322 -2.01 10.33 26.77
N ARG A 323 -0.95 10.97 27.29
CA ARG A 323 -0.04 11.77 26.47
C ARG A 323 0.61 10.95 25.36
N GLU A 324 1.00 9.72 25.67
CA GLU A 324 1.57 8.80 24.68
C GLU A 324 0.56 8.44 23.58
N LEU A 325 -0.69 8.13 23.94
CA LEU A 325 -1.75 7.90 22.95
C LEU A 325 -1.98 9.12 22.05
N ILE A 326 -2.03 10.32 22.63
CA ILE A 326 -2.19 11.58 21.91
C ILE A 326 -1.05 11.76 20.90
N GLN A 327 0.19 11.56 21.35
CA GLN A 327 1.37 11.70 20.51
C GLN A 327 1.35 10.72 19.34
N ILE A 328 1.14 9.42 19.62
CA ILE A 328 1.00 8.37 18.59
C ILE A 328 -0.08 8.72 17.58
N THR A 329 -1.25 9.16 18.05
CA THR A 329 -2.38 9.50 17.16
C THR A 329 -2.03 10.65 16.23
N ASN A 330 -1.31 11.67 16.72
CA ASN A 330 -0.88 12.79 15.88
C ASN A 330 0.24 12.37 14.93
N ASP A 331 1.20 11.57 15.38
CA ASP A 331 2.30 11.09 14.55
C ASP A 331 1.83 10.15 13.43
N ASP A 332 0.77 9.35 13.65
CA ASP A 332 0.17 8.47 12.64
C ASP A 332 -0.30 9.29 11.41
N LEU A 333 -0.81 10.52 11.62
CA LEU A 333 -1.22 11.42 10.54
C LEU A 333 -0.05 11.88 9.67
N HIS A 334 1.16 11.84 10.21
CA HIS A 334 2.39 12.31 9.58
C HIS A 334 3.24 11.16 9.04
N THR A 335 2.75 9.92 9.11
CA THR A 335 3.52 8.72 8.78
C THR A 335 3.29 8.28 7.34
N PHE A 336 4.37 8.23 6.56
CA PHE A 336 4.41 7.80 5.17
C PHE A 336 4.98 6.38 5.05
N ASP A 337 4.58 5.69 3.98
CA ASP A 337 5.14 4.40 3.61
C ASP A 337 6.42 4.65 2.81
N VAL A 338 7.59 4.55 3.45
CA VAL A 338 8.86 4.79 2.76
C VAL A 338 9.37 3.49 2.18
N VAL A 339 9.34 3.38 0.85
CA VAL A 339 9.80 2.19 0.11
C VAL A 339 11.21 2.43 -0.42
N TYR A 340 12.14 1.60 0.03
CA TYR A 340 13.55 1.63 -0.32
C TYR A 340 13.81 0.69 -1.49
N THR A 341 14.30 1.21 -2.62
CA THR A 341 14.60 0.37 -3.79
C THR A 341 15.73 0.93 -4.65
N ASP A 342 16.47 0.03 -5.31
CA ASP A 342 17.51 0.42 -6.27
C ASP A 342 16.95 0.74 -7.66
N ASP A 343 15.83 0.14 -8.06
CA ASP A 343 15.33 0.25 -9.44
C ASP A 343 13.81 0.18 -9.46
N MET A 344 13.17 1.35 -9.42
CA MET A 344 11.71 1.41 -9.56
C MET A 344 11.25 0.87 -10.93
N GLY A 345 12.10 0.96 -11.96
CA GLY A 345 11.82 0.41 -13.27
C GLY A 345 11.79 -1.13 -13.31
N ALA A 346 12.17 -1.81 -12.23
CA ALA A 346 12.06 -3.26 -12.07
C ALA A 346 10.82 -3.68 -11.25
N ILE A 347 10.02 -2.72 -10.76
CA ILE A 347 8.78 -3.00 -10.04
C ILE A 347 7.74 -3.54 -11.04
N ARG A 348 7.15 -4.69 -10.72
CA ARG A 348 6.13 -5.35 -11.56
C ARG A 348 5.07 -4.38 -12.07
N ARG A 349 4.48 -3.58 -11.19
CA ARG A 349 3.42 -2.62 -11.57
C ARG A 349 3.90 -1.55 -12.54
N VAL A 350 5.15 -1.12 -12.46
CA VAL A 350 5.75 -0.21 -13.45
C VAL A 350 5.87 -0.94 -14.80
N THR A 351 6.33 -2.18 -14.80
CA THR A 351 6.47 -2.96 -16.03
C THR A 351 5.16 -3.41 -16.67
N GLU A 352 4.09 -3.50 -15.88
CA GLU A 352 2.71 -3.75 -16.34
C GLU A 352 1.99 -2.46 -16.73
N GLU A 353 2.67 -1.31 -16.73
CA GLU A 353 2.10 0.02 -17.01
C GLU A 353 0.96 0.41 -16.05
N LYS A 354 0.91 -0.22 -14.87
CA LYS A 354 -0.01 0.11 -13.78
C LYS A 354 0.48 1.28 -12.93
N ILE A 355 1.79 1.55 -12.92
CA ILE A 355 2.37 2.78 -12.37
C ILE A 355 2.97 3.57 -13.53
N LEU A 356 2.52 4.81 -13.69
CA LEU A 356 2.98 5.72 -14.73
C LEU A 356 3.67 6.92 -14.10
N VAL A 357 4.79 7.35 -14.68
CA VAL A 357 5.44 8.61 -14.33
C VAL A 357 4.66 9.74 -15.00
N THR A 358 4.07 10.62 -14.20
CA THR A 358 3.36 11.82 -14.71
C THR A 358 4.33 12.96 -14.97
N GLU A 359 5.38 13.06 -14.14
CA GLU A 359 6.39 14.10 -14.24
C GLU A 359 7.75 13.56 -13.75
N GLY A 360 8.85 14.04 -14.34
CA GLY A 360 10.20 13.68 -13.93
C GLY A 360 10.63 12.27 -14.35
N ARG A 361 11.25 11.51 -13.43
CA ARG A 361 11.81 10.18 -13.68
C ARG A 361 11.61 9.23 -12.49
N LEU A 362 11.74 7.94 -12.76
CA LEU A 362 11.86 6.90 -11.73
C LEU A 362 13.27 6.92 -11.08
N LEU A 363 13.38 6.30 -9.90
CA LEU A 363 14.67 5.96 -9.29
C LEU A 363 15.40 4.92 -10.15
N THR A 364 16.72 5.08 -10.25
CA THR A 364 17.60 4.15 -10.97
C THR A 364 18.71 3.62 -10.08
N PRO A 365 19.38 2.50 -10.43
CA PRO A 365 20.47 1.94 -9.62
C PRO A 365 21.65 2.90 -9.41
N GLU A 366 21.80 3.92 -10.26
CA GLU A 366 22.78 4.99 -10.04
C GLU A 366 22.46 5.85 -8.81
N ASP A 367 21.19 6.05 -8.45
CA ASP A 367 20.81 6.88 -7.31
C ASP A 367 21.30 6.27 -6.00
N SER A 368 21.09 4.96 -5.80
CA SER A 368 21.63 4.25 -4.63
C SER A 368 23.15 4.23 -4.62
N ARG A 369 23.78 3.88 -5.76
CA ARG A 369 25.24 3.75 -5.88
C ARG A 369 25.99 5.06 -5.64
N ASN A 370 25.40 6.19 -6.04
CA ASN A 370 26.00 7.52 -5.86
C ASN A 370 25.55 8.20 -4.56
N GLY A 371 24.59 7.63 -3.82
CA GLY A 371 24.02 8.25 -2.62
C GLY A 371 23.24 9.53 -2.94
N ASN A 372 22.52 9.55 -4.06
CA ASN A 372 21.72 10.69 -4.46
C ASN A 372 20.50 10.81 -3.53
N ARG A 373 20.37 11.93 -2.81
CA ARG A 373 19.20 12.22 -1.96
C ARG A 373 18.01 12.67 -2.79
N VAL A 374 17.36 11.71 -3.44
CA VAL A 374 16.21 11.96 -4.32
C VAL A 374 15.05 11.05 -3.94
N CYS A 375 13.82 11.49 -4.23
CA CYS A 375 12.63 10.66 -4.02
C CYS A 375 11.66 10.75 -5.19
N VAL A 376 10.75 9.78 -5.25
CA VAL A 376 9.60 9.77 -6.16
C VAL A 376 8.33 9.62 -5.33
N ILE A 377 7.40 10.55 -5.50
CA ILE A 377 6.15 10.65 -4.72
C ILE A 377 4.93 10.49 -5.62
N SER A 378 3.74 10.31 -5.04
CA SER A 378 2.52 10.28 -5.84
C SER A 378 2.19 11.66 -6.42
N ASP A 379 1.62 11.69 -7.61
CA ASP A 379 1.12 12.90 -8.27
C ASP A 379 -0.02 13.56 -7.46
N ALA A 380 -0.83 12.75 -6.78
CA ALA A 380 -1.88 13.23 -5.88
C ALA A 380 -1.29 13.99 -4.68
N PHE A 381 -0.26 13.42 -4.04
CA PHE A 381 0.45 14.05 -2.93
C PHE A 381 1.17 15.33 -3.36
N MET A 382 1.83 15.28 -4.51
CA MET A 382 2.49 16.44 -5.09
C MET A 382 1.51 17.60 -5.30
N LYS A 383 0.34 17.34 -5.90
CA LYS A 383 -0.69 18.35 -6.18
C LYS A 383 -1.38 18.88 -4.94
N ALA A 384 -1.71 18.02 -3.98
CA ALA A 384 -2.43 18.44 -2.78
C ALA A 384 -1.59 19.36 -1.89
N ASN A 385 -0.27 19.30 -1.99
CA ASN A 385 0.66 20.09 -1.21
C ASN A 385 1.39 21.16 -2.04
N ASP A 386 0.91 21.45 -3.26
CA ASP A 386 1.52 22.44 -4.18
C ASP A 386 3.04 22.24 -4.42
N LEU A 387 3.50 20.99 -4.41
CA LEU A 387 4.89 20.61 -4.63
C LEU A 387 5.23 20.50 -6.11
N SER A 388 6.50 20.68 -6.46
CA SER A 388 7.05 20.56 -7.81
C SER A 388 8.35 19.75 -7.82
N LEU A 389 8.79 19.32 -9.01
CA LEU A 389 10.13 18.75 -9.15
C LEU A 389 11.20 19.71 -8.65
N GLY A 390 12.18 19.18 -7.91
CA GLY A 390 13.26 19.95 -7.29
C GLY A 390 12.93 20.48 -5.90
N ASP A 391 11.67 20.46 -5.47
CA ASP A 391 11.30 20.71 -4.08
C ASP A 391 11.79 19.55 -3.20
N LYS A 392 11.86 19.80 -1.90
CA LYS A 392 12.44 18.88 -0.94
C LYS A 392 11.41 18.35 0.05
N LEU A 393 11.53 17.07 0.36
CA LEU A 393 10.73 16.37 1.35
C LEU A 393 11.62 15.94 2.52
N SER A 394 11.39 16.53 3.68
CA SER A 394 12.04 16.16 4.94
C SER A 394 11.31 15.00 5.60
N LEU A 395 12.05 13.93 5.92
CA LEU A 395 11.52 12.73 6.57
C LEU A 395 12.44 12.28 7.70
N ARG A 396 11.82 11.91 8.82
CA ARG A 396 12.43 11.12 9.88
C ARG A 396 12.21 9.65 9.55
N LEU A 397 13.27 8.96 9.12
CA LEU A 397 13.24 7.56 8.70
C LEU A 397 13.35 6.62 9.90
N GLY A 398 12.35 5.78 10.11
CA GLY A 398 12.35 4.74 11.13
C GLY A 398 13.10 3.49 10.66
N ASN A 399 13.48 2.63 11.61
CA ASN A 399 14.24 1.40 11.37
C ASN A 399 13.41 0.11 11.55
N GLU A 400 12.12 0.21 11.84
CA GLU A 400 11.23 -0.95 11.88
C GLU A 400 10.76 -1.31 10.46
N LEU A 401 10.88 -2.59 10.10
CA LEU A 401 10.42 -3.10 8.79
C LEU A 401 8.91 -3.39 8.81
N PHE A 402 8.24 -3.01 7.73
CA PHE A 402 6.83 -3.30 7.48
C PHE A 402 6.70 -4.08 6.17
N GLU A 403 5.70 -4.96 6.11
CA GLU A 403 5.32 -5.60 4.86
C GLU A 403 4.71 -4.54 3.94
N GLN A 404 5.12 -4.52 2.66
CA GLN A 404 4.49 -3.63 1.68
C GLN A 404 3.02 -3.99 1.50
N TYR A 405 2.10 -3.23 2.11
CA TYR A 405 0.67 -3.52 2.02
C TYR A 405 -0.15 -2.24 2.14
N VAL A 406 -0.81 -1.82 1.05
CA VAL A 406 -1.49 -0.52 0.97
C VAL A 406 -2.47 -0.21 2.12
N PRO A 407 -3.37 -1.14 2.53
CA PRO A 407 -4.36 -0.84 3.57
C PRO A 407 -3.77 -0.64 4.98
N LEU A 408 -2.61 -1.22 5.30
CA LEU A 408 -2.00 -1.09 6.64
C LEU A 408 -0.74 -0.23 6.61
N GLY A 409 0.08 -0.37 5.58
CA GLY A 409 1.33 0.34 5.36
C GLY A 409 2.25 0.33 6.58
N ALA A 410 2.94 1.45 6.75
CA ALA A 410 3.66 1.78 7.98
C ALA A 410 2.73 2.26 9.11
N VAL A 411 1.40 2.11 9.01
CA VAL A 411 0.39 2.66 9.95
C VAL A 411 -0.33 1.57 10.77
N ALA A 412 0.06 0.29 10.67
CA ALA A 412 -0.50 -0.81 11.49
C ALA A 412 -0.25 -0.76 13.04
N SER A 413 -1.10 -0.11 13.83
CA SER A 413 -1.56 -0.63 15.14
C SER A 413 -0.66 -1.06 16.31
N ALA A 414 0.61 -0.72 16.35
CA ALA A 414 1.46 -1.10 17.47
C ALA A 414 2.11 0.13 18.07
N ARG A 415 1.94 0.31 19.39
CA ARG A 415 2.63 1.31 20.20
C ARG A 415 4.15 1.24 19.99
N GLU A 416 4.64 0.03 19.76
CA GLU A 416 6.04 -0.33 19.57
C GLU A 416 6.62 0.08 18.20
N ARG A 417 5.81 0.62 17.27
CA ARG A 417 6.25 1.02 15.93
C ARG A 417 7.16 2.25 15.93
N TYR A 418 6.90 3.22 16.80
CA TYR A 418 7.75 4.40 16.85
C TYR A 418 9.08 3.97 17.44
N ALA A 419 10.02 3.68 16.55
CA ALA A 419 11.39 3.44 16.92
C ALA A 419 11.84 4.56 17.88
N ASP A 420 12.56 4.21 18.93
CA ASP A 420 13.22 5.21 19.77
C ASP A 420 14.24 6.05 18.96
N THR A 421 14.56 5.62 17.73
CA THR A 421 15.60 6.19 16.88
C THR A 421 15.10 6.42 15.47
N PHE A 422 15.13 7.69 15.04
CA PHE A 422 14.90 8.10 13.67
C PHE A 422 16.18 8.68 13.06
N VAL A 423 16.32 8.55 11.74
CA VAL A 423 17.36 9.25 10.96
C VAL A 423 16.70 10.35 10.13
N GLU A 424 17.11 11.59 10.33
CA GLU A 424 16.66 12.72 9.53
C GLU A 424 17.33 12.73 8.16
N GLU A 425 16.52 12.72 7.10
CA GLU A 425 16.97 12.88 5.73
C GLU A 425 16.06 13.84 4.97
N GLU A 426 16.63 14.50 3.97
CA GLU A 426 15.95 15.46 3.10
C GLU A 426 16.17 15.03 1.65
N PHE A 427 15.06 14.77 0.93
CA PHE A 427 15.10 14.23 -0.43
C PHE A 427 14.55 15.23 -1.45
N GLU A 428 15.28 15.43 -2.56
CA GLU A 428 14.79 16.20 -3.70
C GLU A 428 13.79 15.37 -4.53
N ILE A 429 12.62 15.93 -4.82
CA ILE A 429 11.59 15.28 -5.63
C ILE A 429 12.04 15.26 -7.10
N VAL A 430 12.32 14.07 -7.64
CA VAL A 430 12.75 13.89 -9.04
C VAL A 430 11.71 13.22 -9.93
N GLY A 431 10.60 12.78 -9.34
CA GLY A 431 9.51 12.17 -10.09
C GLY A 431 8.18 12.18 -9.34
N ALA A 432 7.11 12.17 -10.12
CA ALA A 432 5.75 11.96 -9.66
C ALA A 432 5.14 10.74 -10.37
N TYR A 433 4.42 9.90 -9.62
CA TYR A 433 3.77 8.71 -10.18
C TYR A 433 2.26 8.69 -9.93
N VAL A 434 1.55 7.98 -10.80
CA VAL A 434 0.15 7.58 -10.58
C VAL A 434 0.06 6.07 -10.70
N ASP A 435 -0.53 5.42 -9.70
CA ASP A 435 -1.00 4.03 -9.82
C ASP A 435 -2.39 4.04 -10.48
N ILE A 436 -2.53 3.59 -11.72
CA ILE A 436 -3.74 3.83 -12.53
C ILE A 436 -4.89 2.88 -12.25
N ASN A 437 -4.68 1.83 -11.45
CA ASN A 437 -5.75 0.90 -11.13
C ASN A 437 -6.81 1.58 -10.27
N ALA A 438 -8.09 1.31 -10.56
CA ALA A 438 -9.16 1.56 -9.61
C ALA A 438 -8.81 0.87 -8.28
N TRP A 439 -9.08 1.55 -7.17
CA TRP A 439 -8.70 1.10 -5.83
C TRP A 439 -9.03 -0.39 -5.57
N LYS A 440 -10.23 -0.89 -5.93
CA LYS A 440 -10.65 -2.31 -5.78
C LYS A 440 -9.70 -3.31 -6.46
N MET A 441 -9.03 -2.88 -7.52
CA MET A 441 -8.07 -3.69 -8.27
C MET A 441 -6.64 -3.56 -7.72
N ARG A 442 -6.35 -2.53 -6.91
CA ARG A 442 -5.09 -2.44 -6.14
C ARG A 442 -5.11 -3.42 -4.98
N ASP A 443 -6.26 -3.57 -4.35
CA ASP A 443 -6.48 -4.48 -3.22
C ASP A 443 -6.49 -5.96 -3.58
N ALA A 444 -6.97 -6.29 -4.78
CA ALA A 444 -6.90 -7.66 -5.29
C ALA A 444 -5.45 -8.09 -5.61
N ASP A 445 -4.54 -7.13 -5.83
CA ASP A 445 -3.11 -7.34 -6.04
C ASP A 445 -2.35 -7.14 -4.70
N LEU A 446 -2.72 -7.90 -3.66
CA LEU A 446 -2.10 -7.86 -2.33
C LEU A 446 -0.56 -7.85 -2.43
N TYR A 447 0.08 -6.98 -1.66
CA TYR A 447 1.54 -6.74 -1.65
C TYR A 447 2.15 -6.04 -2.86
N TRP A 448 1.43 -5.90 -3.98
CA TRP A 448 2.00 -5.32 -5.18
C TRP A 448 1.74 -3.82 -5.30
N ALA A 449 0.67 -3.31 -4.68
CA ALA A 449 0.20 -1.94 -4.83
C ALA A 449 0.91 -0.92 -3.91
N TYR A 450 0.71 0.36 -4.21
CA TYR A 450 1.22 1.49 -3.44
C TYR A 450 0.13 2.55 -3.22
N SER A 451 0.31 3.35 -2.18
CA SER A 451 -0.64 4.39 -1.79
C SER A 451 -0.26 5.76 -2.32
N ASP A 452 -1.17 6.72 -2.18
CA ASP A 452 -0.85 8.11 -2.48
C ASP A 452 0.15 8.69 -1.46
N SER A 453 0.37 7.99 -0.33
CA SER A 453 1.35 8.30 0.71
C SER A 453 2.61 7.43 0.69
N THR A 454 2.81 6.66 -0.38
CA THR A 454 4.08 5.96 -0.56
C THR A 454 5.13 6.92 -1.11
N VAL A 455 6.30 6.92 -0.48
CA VAL A 455 7.49 7.67 -0.92
C VAL A 455 8.56 6.66 -1.30
N PHE A 456 9.00 6.69 -2.56
CA PHE A 456 10.13 5.87 -2.98
C PHE A 456 11.44 6.62 -2.76
N VAL A 457 12.39 5.97 -2.10
CA VAL A 457 13.75 6.48 -1.89
C VAL A 457 14.80 5.43 -2.26
N PRO A 458 16.05 5.83 -2.58
CA PRO A 458 17.11 4.89 -2.91
C PRO A 458 17.43 3.95 -1.74
N LEU A 459 17.74 2.69 -2.06
CA LEU A 459 18.02 1.66 -1.06
C LEU A 459 19.17 2.00 -0.11
N SER A 460 20.13 2.81 -0.55
CA SER A 460 21.28 3.22 0.27
C SER A 460 20.92 4.11 1.47
N PHE A 461 19.68 4.60 1.56
CA PHE A 461 19.16 5.37 2.70
C PHE A 461 18.36 4.54 3.70
N LEU A 462 18.22 3.22 3.48
CA LEU A 462 17.58 2.34 4.47
C LEU A 462 18.40 2.39 5.78
N PRO A 463 17.80 2.81 6.92
CA PRO A 463 18.54 3.01 8.16
C PRO A 463 18.75 1.68 8.92
N LEU A 464 19.18 0.64 8.20
CA LEU A 464 19.43 -0.70 8.71
C LEU A 464 20.71 -1.29 8.10
N SER A 465 21.49 -1.96 8.93
CA SER A 465 22.67 -2.72 8.52
C SER A 465 22.31 -4.06 7.87
N GLU A 466 23.24 -4.65 7.10
CA GLU A 466 23.03 -5.99 6.52
C GLU A 466 22.68 -7.06 7.55
N SER A 467 23.22 -6.97 8.77
CA SER A 467 22.89 -7.90 9.87
C SER A 467 21.48 -7.73 10.41
N GLU A 468 20.93 -6.51 10.39
CA GLU A 468 19.54 -6.27 10.82
C GLU A 468 18.54 -6.71 9.76
N LEU A 469 18.98 -6.85 8.50
CA LEU A 469 18.18 -7.40 7.41
C LEU A 469 18.26 -8.94 7.35
N GLU A 470 19.13 -9.56 8.15
CA GLU A 470 19.28 -11.02 8.17
C GLU A 470 18.01 -11.68 8.70
N GLY A 471 17.47 -12.62 7.92
CA GLY A 471 16.23 -13.32 8.28
C GLY A 471 14.94 -12.59 7.89
N HIS A 472 15.01 -11.42 7.26
CA HIS A 472 13.82 -10.80 6.67
C HIS A 472 13.20 -11.71 5.60
N GLU A 473 11.91 -11.98 5.74
CA GLU A 473 11.13 -12.76 4.79
C GLU A 473 10.43 -11.85 3.79
N PHE A 474 10.74 -11.99 2.51
CA PHE A 474 10.19 -11.12 1.47
C PHE A 474 8.82 -11.58 1.01
N LYS A 475 7.86 -10.68 0.93
CA LYS A 475 6.62 -10.90 0.20
C LYS A 475 6.87 -10.84 -1.31
N PRO A 476 6.02 -11.49 -2.13
CA PRO A 476 6.14 -11.43 -3.59
C PRO A 476 6.31 -10.00 -4.11
N GLY A 477 5.51 -9.07 -3.58
CA GLY A 477 5.53 -7.64 -3.84
C GLY A 477 6.88 -6.93 -3.70
N GLU A 478 7.78 -7.49 -2.88
CA GLU A 478 9.02 -6.86 -2.45
C GLU A 478 10.23 -7.32 -3.28
N ILE A 479 10.04 -8.29 -4.18
CA ILE A 479 11.13 -8.83 -5.01
C ILE A 479 10.86 -8.72 -6.50
N SER A 480 11.96 -8.61 -7.25
CA SER A 480 11.99 -8.70 -8.70
C SER A 480 13.34 -9.22 -9.14
N PHE A 481 13.43 -9.74 -10.35
CA PHE A 481 14.70 -10.13 -10.97
C PHE A 481 14.81 -9.55 -12.37
N VAL A 482 16.04 -9.33 -12.83
CA VAL A 482 16.32 -8.71 -14.12
C VAL A 482 17.16 -9.64 -14.99
N VAL A 483 16.77 -9.77 -16.25
CA VAL A 483 17.56 -10.35 -17.34
C VAL A 483 18.10 -9.18 -18.18
N GLY A 484 19.29 -8.71 -17.83
CA GLY A 484 19.80 -7.40 -18.26
C GLY A 484 20.15 -7.27 -19.75
N GLU A 485 20.32 -8.37 -20.48
CA GLU A 485 20.61 -8.34 -21.91
C GLU A 485 19.47 -8.95 -22.72
N ALA A 486 18.91 -8.19 -23.67
CA ALA A 486 17.77 -8.66 -24.46
C ALA A 486 18.05 -9.98 -25.22
N LYS A 487 19.30 -10.21 -25.65
CA LYS A 487 19.71 -11.45 -26.34
C LYS A 487 19.54 -12.71 -25.49
N ASN A 488 19.50 -12.56 -24.17
CA ASN A 488 19.39 -13.66 -23.23
C ASN A 488 17.92 -13.93 -22.84
N ILE A 489 16.99 -13.05 -23.19
CA ILE A 489 15.58 -13.17 -22.79
C ILE A 489 14.98 -14.48 -23.29
N ARG A 490 15.16 -14.85 -24.56
CA ARG A 490 14.63 -16.10 -25.11
C ARG A 490 15.18 -17.32 -24.37
N ALA A 491 16.50 -17.38 -24.20
CA ALA A 491 17.15 -18.48 -23.50
C ALA A 491 16.68 -18.57 -22.03
N PHE A 492 16.48 -17.44 -21.37
CA PHE A 492 15.90 -17.40 -20.02
C PHE A 492 14.47 -17.97 -19.99
N THR A 493 13.60 -17.52 -20.90
CA THR A 493 12.22 -17.99 -20.99
C THR A 493 12.15 -19.50 -21.26
N GLU A 494 13.03 -20.03 -22.10
CA GLU A 494 13.03 -21.46 -22.48
C GLU A 494 13.72 -22.36 -21.44
N GLU A 495 14.77 -21.89 -20.76
CA GLU A 495 15.63 -22.72 -19.90
C GLU A 495 15.43 -22.51 -18.39
N CYS A 496 14.97 -21.34 -17.97
CA CYS A 496 14.95 -20.93 -16.56
C CYS A 496 13.54 -20.80 -15.99
N ILE A 497 12.56 -20.31 -16.74
CA ILE A 497 11.16 -20.27 -16.27
C ILE A 497 10.65 -21.67 -15.87
N PRO A 498 10.85 -22.75 -16.65
CA PRO A 498 10.40 -24.08 -16.23
C PRO A 498 11.01 -24.56 -14.91
N LYS A 499 12.26 -24.17 -14.61
CA LYS A 499 12.92 -24.51 -13.34
C LYS A 499 12.28 -23.78 -12.17
N LEU A 500 11.93 -22.51 -12.36
CA LEU A 500 11.20 -21.74 -11.35
C LEU A 500 9.80 -22.33 -11.10
N GLU A 501 9.12 -22.78 -12.15
CA GLU A 501 7.82 -23.47 -12.03
C GLU A 501 7.96 -24.82 -11.28
N GLU A 502 9.04 -25.58 -11.52
CA GLU A 502 9.36 -26.81 -10.77
C GLU A 502 9.59 -26.54 -9.27
N MET A 503 10.01 -25.34 -8.88
CA MET A 503 10.12 -24.89 -7.49
C MET A 503 8.76 -24.50 -6.87
N GLY A 504 7.66 -24.60 -7.63
CA GLY A 504 6.31 -24.23 -7.19
C GLY A 504 6.01 -22.74 -7.28
N LEU A 505 6.79 -21.97 -8.05
CA LEU A 505 6.57 -20.55 -8.26
C LEU A 505 5.68 -20.31 -9.49
N THR A 506 4.83 -19.30 -9.39
CA THR A 506 4.17 -18.63 -10.51
C THR A 506 5.05 -17.45 -10.92
N ILE A 507 5.40 -17.36 -12.20
CA ILE A 507 6.31 -16.32 -12.72
C ILE A 507 5.47 -15.29 -13.49
N PHE A 508 5.66 -14.01 -13.16
CA PHE A 508 5.22 -12.88 -13.96
C PHE A 508 6.44 -12.29 -14.64
N PHE A 509 6.51 -12.37 -15.97
CA PHE A 509 7.67 -11.93 -16.72
C PHE A 509 7.28 -11.04 -17.89
N THR A 510 7.99 -9.93 -18.04
CA THR A 510 7.91 -9.05 -19.20
C THR A 510 9.27 -8.99 -19.90
N ASP A 511 9.24 -9.02 -21.22
CA ASP A 511 10.41 -8.84 -22.10
C ASP A 511 10.49 -7.42 -22.67
N GLY A 512 9.58 -6.53 -22.27
CA GLY A 512 9.40 -5.20 -22.86
C GLY A 512 9.01 -5.25 -24.34
N GLY A 513 8.52 -6.38 -24.86
CA GLY A 513 8.19 -6.60 -26.27
C GLY A 513 9.35 -7.09 -27.14
N TRP A 514 10.51 -7.42 -26.56
CA TRP A 514 11.70 -7.84 -27.29
C TRP A 514 11.48 -9.10 -28.15
N LEU A 515 10.84 -10.15 -27.64
CA LEU A 515 10.63 -11.40 -28.36
C LEU A 515 9.79 -11.19 -29.62
N GLY A 516 8.79 -10.31 -29.55
CA GLY A 516 7.97 -9.94 -30.70
C GLY A 516 8.75 -9.15 -31.77
N ILE A 517 9.80 -8.43 -31.37
CA ILE A 517 10.76 -7.82 -32.31
C ILE A 517 11.63 -8.92 -32.90
N GLU A 518 12.31 -9.71 -32.07
CA GLU A 518 13.25 -10.76 -32.47
C GLU A 518 12.67 -11.76 -33.48
N GLU A 519 11.43 -12.20 -33.28
CA GLU A 519 10.74 -13.12 -34.22
C GLU A 519 10.61 -12.55 -35.64
N LYS A 520 10.50 -11.23 -35.78
CA LYS A 520 10.44 -10.56 -37.09
C LYS A 520 11.81 -10.45 -37.76
N PHE A 521 12.90 -10.61 -37.02
CA PHE A 521 14.28 -10.59 -37.55
C PHE A 521 14.82 -11.98 -37.90
N ILE A 522 14.28 -13.04 -37.29
CA ILE A 522 14.69 -14.42 -37.57
C ILE A 522 13.97 -14.98 -38.82
N ARG A 523 12.84 -14.38 -39.24
CA ARG A 523 12.17 -14.67 -40.53
C ARG A 523 12.79 -13.89 -41.67
#